data_AF-A0A534QE10-F1
#
_entry.id   AF-A0A534QE10-F1
#
_cell.length_a   1.000
_cell.length_b   1.000
_cell.length_c   1.000
_cell.angle_alpha   90.00
_cell.angle_beta   90.00
_cell.angle_gamma   90.00
#
_symmetry.space_group_name_H-M   'P 1'
#
loop_
_entity.id
_entity.type
_entity.pdbx_description
1 polymer ?
#
loop_
_entity_poly.entity_id
_entity_poly.type
_entity_poly.pdbx_seq_one_letter_code
_entity_poly.pdbx_strand_id
1 'polypeptide(L)'
;MSRAESERPLRDRAASQVEIERLRARIDAVDDAILAQLNERAELVGQVGREKQAEGSAVYEPTRERRIIERLRAGNPGPFPSAGIAPVFREIISATRSLEEAIRVAYLGPEGTFSHQAAREHFGALAVLCGVASISDVFAAVEAGRAQLGIVPVENTTEGVVTQTLDAFGEREVNVCAERVLRISNALLSRSGRLEDVKRVISHPQPLAQCRRWLDQQLPQAARVEAASTAAAAQQAAEDPECAAIGSLWSAEVYGLAVIAASIEDRRDNSTRFLVIGGDPPPPSGRDLTSAVFTIRRDEAGALFRLIEPFARERVSLTSIQLRPIKGKPWEYLFFIDCEGHRSEAAVHRALEGAGRVAHSTRVLGSFPRAEDDRPRSQVSRSPQGGDAAAQRGEAERSVGSREGGKASEDQQRGGGR
;
A
#
# COMPACT_ATOMS: atom_id res chain seq x y z
N MET A 1 51.60 13.67 -12.23
CA MET A 1 50.75 12.67 -11.56
C MET A 1 49.71 12.20 -12.58
N SER A 2 49.56 10.94 -12.96
CA SER A 2 50.33 9.72 -12.75
C SER A 2 49.96 8.81 -13.94
N ARG A 3 50.94 8.41 -14.73
CA ARG A 3 50.80 7.52 -15.91
C ARG A 3 50.78 6.04 -15.47
N ALA A 4 50.32 5.75 -14.24
CA ALA A 4 50.51 4.47 -13.54
C ALA A 4 49.26 3.59 -13.44
N GLU A 5 48.14 3.93 -14.08
CA GLU A 5 46.91 3.10 -14.02
C GLU A 5 46.71 2.19 -15.24
N SER A 6 47.58 2.24 -16.26
CA SER A 6 47.31 1.57 -17.54
C SER A 6 47.76 0.11 -17.67
N GLU A 7 48.47 -0.47 -16.71
CA GLU A 7 49.03 -1.84 -16.85
C GLU A 7 48.84 -2.66 -15.57
N ARG A 8 47.61 -3.15 -15.32
CA ARG A 8 47.47 -4.41 -14.57
C ARG A 8 48.03 -5.53 -15.45
N PRO A 9 49.00 -6.34 -14.99
CA PRO A 9 49.66 -7.32 -15.84
C PRO A 9 48.64 -8.33 -16.41
N LEU A 10 48.78 -8.67 -17.70
CA LEU A 10 47.85 -9.54 -18.45
C LEU A 10 47.50 -10.86 -17.74
N ARG A 11 48.40 -11.37 -16.88
CA ARG A 11 48.18 -12.56 -16.05
C ARG A 11 47.12 -12.37 -14.95
N ASP A 12 47.04 -11.20 -14.32
CA ASP A 12 46.01 -10.91 -13.30
C ASP A 12 44.62 -10.76 -13.92
N ARG A 13 44.54 -10.26 -15.17
CA ARG A 13 43.28 -10.19 -15.92
C ARG A 13 42.79 -11.58 -16.30
N ALA A 14 43.68 -12.45 -16.78
CA ALA A 14 43.34 -13.84 -17.09
C ALA A 14 42.91 -14.63 -15.84
N ALA A 15 43.60 -14.48 -14.72
CA ALA A 15 43.23 -15.12 -13.45
C ALA A 15 41.89 -14.60 -12.90
N SER A 16 41.65 -13.28 -12.98
CA SER A 16 40.36 -12.69 -12.62
C SER A 16 39.23 -13.17 -13.53
N GLN A 17 39.50 -13.42 -14.81
CA GLN A 17 38.52 -13.91 -15.76
C GLN A 17 38.14 -15.37 -15.50
N VAL A 18 39.13 -16.22 -15.19
CA VAL A 18 38.91 -17.61 -14.77
C VAL A 18 38.09 -17.68 -13.48
N GLU A 19 38.36 -16.80 -12.50
CA GLU A 19 37.56 -16.76 -11.27
C GLU A 19 36.12 -16.28 -11.52
N ILE A 20 35.92 -15.29 -12.41
CA ILE A 20 34.58 -14.85 -12.82
C ILE A 20 33.81 -16.00 -13.49
N GLU A 21 34.45 -16.76 -14.37
CA GLU A 21 33.83 -17.92 -15.03
C GLU A 21 33.44 -19.01 -14.01
N ARG A 22 34.31 -19.27 -13.03
CA ARG A 22 34.00 -20.19 -11.93
C ARG A 22 32.82 -19.72 -11.09
N LEU A 23 32.75 -18.42 -10.79
CA LEU A 23 31.62 -17.84 -10.04
C LEU A 23 30.32 -17.91 -10.85
N ARG A 24 30.36 -17.68 -12.17
CA ARG A 24 29.21 -17.83 -13.06
C ARG A 24 28.68 -19.27 -13.07
N ALA A 25 29.55 -20.26 -13.21
CA ALA A 25 29.13 -21.67 -13.14
C ALA A 25 28.48 -22.04 -11.79
N ARG A 26 28.92 -21.40 -10.69
CA ARG A 26 28.26 -21.55 -9.38
C ARG A 26 26.90 -20.85 -9.31
N ILE A 27 26.74 -19.71 -9.98
CA ILE A 27 25.45 -19.01 -10.11
C ILE A 27 24.48 -19.88 -10.90
N ASP A 28 24.90 -20.43 -12.05
CA ASP A 28 24.08 -21.31 -12.88
C ASP A 28 23.54 -22.50 -12.07
N ALA A 29 24.39 -23.15 -11.26
CA ALA A 29 23.96 -24.25 -10.39
C ALA A 29 22.96 -23.83 -9.29
N VAL A 30 23.05 -22.59 -8.80
CA VAL A 30 22.08 -22.03 -7.85
C VAL A 30 20.77 -21.71 -8.55
N ASP A 31 20.82 -21.16 -9.76
CA ASP A 31 19.65 -20.83 -10.58
C ASP A 31 18.87 -22.10 -10.97
N ASP A 32 19.57 -23.18 -11.32
CA ASP A 32 18.98 -24.50 -11.55
C ASP A 32 18.27 -25.04 -10.29
N ALA A 33 18.88 -24.87 -9.12
CA ALA A 33 18.27 -25.27 -7.85
C ALA A 33 17.04 -24.40 -7.52
N ILE A 34 17.07 -23.09 -7.81
CA ILE A 34 15.90 -22.21 -7.67
C ILE A 34 14.78 -22.71 -8.58
N LEU A 35 15.07 -22.99 -9.86
CA LEU A 35 14.07 -23.50 -10.79
C LEU A 35 13.48 -24.84 -10.35
N ALA A 36 14.29 -25.76 -9.84
CA ALA A 36 13.81 -27.03 -9.27
C ALA A 36 12.83 -26.80 -8.11
N GLN A 37 13.16 -25.89 -7.19
CA GLN A 37 12.29 -25.53 -6.06
C GLN A 37 11.01 -24.80 -6.49
N LEU A 38 11.07 -24.00 -7.57
CA LEU A 38 9.89 -23.38 -8.16
C LEU A 38 8.94 -24.42 -8.76
N ASN A 39 9.47 -25.44 -9.44
CA ASN A 39 8.67 -26.55 -9.98
C ASN A 39 8.05 -27.40 -8.86
N GLU A 40 8.82 -27.74 -7.83
CA GLU A 40 8.30 -28.44 -6.64
C GLU A 40 7.15 -27.64 -5.99
N ARG A 41 7.33 -26.32 -5.85
CA ARG A 41 6.26 -25.45 -5.35
C ARG A 41 5.03 -25.46 -6.27
N ALA A 42 5.21 -25.44 -7.58
CA ALA A 42 4.11 -25.50 -8.54
C ALA A 42 3.31 -26.81 -8.42
N GLU A 43 3.98 -27.94 -8.24
CA GLU A 43 3.34 -29.24 -8.00
C GLU A 43 2.52 -29.25 -6.71
N LEU A 44 3.08 -28.72 -5.61
CA LEU A 44 2.39 -28.61 -4.32
C LEU A 44 1.17 -27.70 -4.41
N VAL A 45 1.28 -26.55 -5.10
CA VAL A 45 0.14 -25.66 -5.36
C VAL A 45 -0.92 -26.41 -6.16
N GLY A 46 -0.55 -27.10 -7.23
CA GLY A 46 -1.51 -27.91 -8.00
C GLY A 46 -2.20 -29.02 -7.20
N GLN A 47 -1.53 -29.61 -6.21
CA GLN A 47 -2.15 -30.56 -5.27
C GLN A 47 -3.20 -29.85 -4.38
N VAL A 48 -2.83 -28.71 -3.78
CA VAL A 48 -3.75 -27.90 -2.96
C VAL A 48 -4.94 -27.42 -3.78
N GLY A 49 -4.74 -26.98 -5.02
CA GLY A 49 -5.81 -26.57 -5.92
C GLY A 49 -6.83 -27.68 -6.18
N ARG A 50 -6.38 -28.93 -6.36
CA ARG A 50 -7.28 -30.09 -6.52
C ARG A 50 -8.13 -30.36 -5.28
N GLU A 51 -7.52 -30.27 -4.09
CA GLU A 51 -8.25 -30.43 -2.82
C GLU A 51 -9.28 -29.30 -2.62
N LYS A 52 -8.89 -28.06 -2.88
CA LYS A 52 -9.77 -26.90 -2.78
C LYS A 52 -10.96 -26.94 -3.74
N GLN A 53 -10.75 -27.40 -4.97
CA GLN A 53 -11.82 -27.56 -5.96
C GLN A 53 -12.85 -28.61 -5.49
N ALA A 54 -12.42 -29.65 -4.78
CA ALA A 54 -13.33 -30.64 -4.19
C ALA A 54 -14.17 -30.05 -3.03
N GLU A 55 -13.63 -29.06 -2.31
CA GLU A 55 -14.28 -28.39 -1.18
C GLU A 55 -14.98 -27.07 -1.55
N GLY A 56 -14.85 -26.60 -2.80
CA GLY A 56 -15.39 -25.31 -3.26
C GLY A 56 -14.71 -24.09 -2.64
N SER A 57 -13.43 -24.20 -2.24
CA SER A 57 -12.68 -23.14 -1.58
C SER A 57 -12.08 -22.10 -2.54
N ALA A 58 -11.90 -20.87 -2.06
CA ALA A 58 -11.37 -19.75 -2.82
C ALA A 58 -9.97 -20.00 -3.41
N VAL A 59 -9.79 -19.62 -4.68
CA VAL A 59 -8.48 -19.61 -5.37
C VAL A 59 -7.62 -18.44 -4.89
N TYR A 60 -8.21 -17.31 -4.53
CA TYR A 60 -7.50 -16.12 -4.05
C TYR A 60 -7.59 -15.95 -2.54
N GLU A 61 -6.45 -16.04 -1.83
CA GLU A 61 -6.38 -15.92 -0.37
C GLU A 61 -5.33 -14.86 0.06
N PRO A 62 -5.73 -13.58 0.21
CA PRO A 62 -4.78 -12.50 0.51
C PRO A 62 -4.09 -12.66 1.87
N THR A 63 -4.77 -13.21 2.89
CA THR A 63 -4.19 -13.49 4.21
C THR A 63 -3.04 -14.49 4.13
N ARG A 64 -3.17 -15.52 3.28
CA ARG A 64 -2.14 -16.55 3.10
C ARG A 64 -0.90 -15.98 2.43
N GLU A 65 -1.08 -15.20 1.37
CA GLU A 65 0.03 -14.55 0.64
C GLU A 65 0.81 -13.61 1.56
N ARG A 66 0.11 -12.80 2.35
CA ARG A 66 0.72 -11.91 3.34
C ARG A 66 1.59 -12.69 4.34
N ARG A 67 1.05 -13.75 4.93
CA ARG A 67 1.76 -14.57 5.93
C ARG A 67 3.04 -15.18 5.35
N ILE A 68 3.03 -15.58 4.08
CA ILE A 68 4.21 -16.09 3.38
C ILE A 68 5.29 -15.00 3.31
N ILE A 69 4.92 -13.80 2.82
CA ILE A 69 5.86 -12.68 2.66
C ILE A 69 6.42 -12.22 4.01
N GLU A 70 5.58 -12.06 5.04
CA GLU A 70 6.02 -11.65 6.38
C GLU A 70 6.98 -12.66 7.00
N ARG A 71 6.68 -13.96 6.90
CA ARG A 71 7.57 -15.04 7.37
C ARG A 71 8.93 -15.00 6.67
N LEU A 72 8.93 -14.85 5.33
CA LEU A 72 10.17 -14.84 4.54
C LEU A 72 11.02 -13.60 4.82
N ARG A 73 10.39 -12.43 5.03
CA ARG A 73 11.08 -11.21 5.44
C ARG A 73 11.71 -11.32 6.82
N ALA A 74 10.97 -11.86 7.78
CA ALA A 74 11.48 -12.07 9.14
C ALA A 74 12.63 -13.10 9.18
N GLY A 75 12.58 -14.10 8.30
CA GLY A 75 13.58 -15.15 8.18
C GLY A 75 14.74 -14.84 7.23
N ASN A 76 14.88 -13.63 6.69
CA ASN A 76 15.94 -13.28 5.75
C ASN A 76 17.19 -12.74 6.47
N PRO A 77 18.29 -13.52 6.58
CA PRO A 77 19.54 -13.04 7.17
C PRO A 77 20.37 -12.14 6.22
N GLY A 78 19.94 -11.97 4.97
CA GLY A 78 20.77 -11.42 3.90
C GLY A 78 21.67 -12.47 3.25
N PRO A 79 22.42 -12.14 2.18
CA PRO A 79 22.63 -10.81 1.60
C PRO A 79 21.51 -10.34 0.65
N PHE A 80 20.51 -11.18 0.36
CA PHE A 80 19.38 -10.79 -0.49
C PHE A 80 18.61 -9.62 0.15
N PRO A 81 18.28 -8.54 -0.59
CA PRO A 81 17.64 -7.37 -0.01
C PRO A 81 16.21 -7.68 0.44
N SER A 82 15.87 -7.37 1.70
CA SER A 82 14.53 -7.62 2.25
C SER A 82 13.40 -6.91 1.48
N ALA A 83 13.70 -5.78 0.83
CA ALA A 83 12.78 -5.08 -0.05
C ALA A 83 12.42 -5.90 -1.31
N GLY A 84 13.33 -6.74 -1.80
CA GLY A 84 13.13 -7.60 -2.98
C GLY A 84 12.29 -8.85 -2.73
N ILE A 85 12.08 -9.23 -1.46
CA ILE A 85 11.34 -10.47 -1.12
C ILE A 85 9.89 -10.39 -1.59
N ALA A 86 9.19 -9.29 -1.29
CA ALA A 86 7.78 -9.20 -1.63
C ALA A 86 7.54 -9.19 -3.15
N PRO A 87 8.25 -8.40 -3.97
CA PRO A 87 8.12 -8.46 -5.43
C PRO A 87 8.41 -9.85 -6.01
N VAL A 88 9.53 -10.47 -5.63
CA VAL A 88 9.91 -11.80 -6.16
C VAL A 88 8.87 -12.86 -5.80
N PHE A 89 8.47 -12.93 -4.53
CA PHE A 89 7.51 -13.95 -4.11
C PHE A 89 6.09 -13.68 -4.63
N ARG A 90 5.69 -12.43 -4.88
CA ARG A 90 4.41 -12.15 -5.57
C ARG A 90 4.41 -12.68 -6.98
N GLU A 91 5.51 -12.54 -7.73
CA GLU A 91 5.60 -13.12 -9.08
C GLU A 91 5.62 -14.65 -9.05
N ILE A 92 6.32 -15.25 -8.09
CA ILE A 92 6.29 -16.71 -7.88
C ILE A 92 4.88 -17.20 -7.53
N ILE A 93 4.16 -16.49 -6.65
CA ILE A 93 2.76 -16.79 -6.29
C ILE A 93 1.85 -16.65 -7.50
N SER A 94 1.99 -15.55 -8.25
CA SER A 94 1.22 -15.27 -9.47
C SER A 94 1.40 -16.38 -10.50
N ALA A 95 2.66 -16.80 -10.74
CA ALA A 95 2.99 -17.87 -11.68
C ALA A 95 2.37 -19.20 -11.29
N THR A 96 2.51 -19.64 -10.04
CA THR A 96 1.93 -20.92 -9.64
C THR A 96 0.40 -20.89 -9.59
N ARG A 97 -0.20 -19.75 -9.24
CA ARG A 97 -1.66 -19.62 -9.17
C ARG A 97 -2.28 -19.64 -10.57
N SER A 98 -1.57 -19.12 -11.57
CA SER A 98 -2.02 -19.18 -12.97
C SER A 98 -2.17 -20.61 -13.52
N LEU A 99 -1.53 -21.60 -12.87
CA LEU A 99 -1.70 -23.02 -13.20
C LEU A 99 -3.03 -23.61 -12.72
N GLU A 100 -3.66 -23.02 -11.71
CA GLU A 100 -4.96 -23.44 -11.20
C GLU A 100 -6.08 -22.77 -12.00
N GLU A 101 -6.11 -21.43 -11.97
CA GLU A 101 -7.07 -20.61 -12.71
C GLU A 101 -6.48 -19.23 -13.02
N ALA A 102 -6.67 -18.76 -14.26
CA ALA A 102 -6.30 -17.40 -14.62
C ALA A 102 -7.26 -16.41 -13.96
N ILE A 103 -6.79 -15.72 -12.91
CA ILE A 103 -7.55 -14.66 -12.24
C ILE A 103 -7.73 -13.48 -13.20
N ARG A 104 -8.99 -13.14 -13.50
CA ARG A 104 -9.35 -11.91 -14.20
C ARG A 104 -9.64 -10.80 -13.20
N VAL A 105 -8.95 -9.68 -13.36
CA VAL A 105 -9.05 -8.51 -12.48
C VAL A 105 -9.52 -7.30 -13.27
N ALA A 106 -10.69 -6.77 -12.96
CA ALA A 106 -11.17 -5.52 -13.53
C ALA A 106 -10.51 -4.30 -12.87
N TYR A 107 -10.17 -3.27 -13.64
CA TYR A 107 -9.62 -2.03 -13.09
C TYR A 107 -10.06 -0.82 -13.93
N LEU A 108 -10.03 0.38 -13.33
CA LEU A 108 -10.30 1.62 -14.05
C LEU A 108 -9.15 1.88 -15.06
N GLY A 109 -9.45 1.66 -16.34
CA GLY A 109 -8.49 1.82 -17.43
C GLY A 109 -8.22 3.27 -17.82
N PRO A 110 -7.45 3.49 -18.90
CA PRO A 110 -6.81 2.46 -19.74
C PRO A 110 -5.49 1.93 -19.14
N GLU A 111 -4.79 1.09 -19.91
CA GLU A 111 -3.45 0.59 -19.55
C GLU A 111 -2.45 1.74 -19.34
N GLY A 112 -1.52 1.53 -18.41
CA GLY A 112 -0.52 2.52 -18.02
C GLY A 112 -1.01 3.58 -17.02
N THR A 113 -2.25 3.49 -16.53
CA THR A 113 -2.73 4.29 -15.40
C THR A 113 -2.20 3.77 -14.06
N PHE A 114 -2.36 4.54 -12.98
CA PHE A 114 -2.03 4.08 -11.62
C PHE A 114 -2.90 2.91 -11.15
N SER A 115 -4.15 2.81 -11.62
CA SER A 115 -5.01 1.64 -11.38
C SER A 115 -4.44 0.38 -12.05
N HIS A 116 -3.94 0.51 -13.29
CA HIS A 116 -3.24 -0.59 -13.97
C HIS A 116 -2.01 -1.04 -13.18
N GLN A 117 -1.17 -0.09 -12.75
CA GLN A 117 0.00 -0.35 -11.92
C GLN A 117 -0.39 -1.06 -10.60
N ALA A 118 -1.41 -0.56 -9.89
CA ALA A 118 -1.87 -1.16 -8.64
C ALA A 118 -2.34 -2.60 -8.85
N ALA A 119 -3.06 -2.88 -9.94
CA ALA A 119 -3.49 -4.23 -10.29
C ALA A 119 -2.29 -5.15 -10.55
N ARG A 120 -1.34 -4.68 -11.36
CA ARG A 120 -0.17 -5.45 -11.79
C ARG A 120 0.79 -5.76 -10.64
N GLU A 121 1.04 -4.81 -9.74
CA GLU A 121 1.88 -5.01 -8.56
C GLU A 121 1.23 -5.91 -7.51
N HIS A 122 -0.10 -5.90 -7.41
CA HIS A 122 -0.83 -6.68 -6.41
C HIS A 122 -1.04 -8.13 -6.85
N PHE A 123 -1.39 -8.36 -8.12
CA PHE A 123 -1.73 -9.69 -8.63
C PHE A 123 -0.59 -10.39 -9.40
N GLY A 124 0.48 -9.67 -9.75
CA GLY A 124 1.62 -10.18 -10.51
C GLY A 124 1.37 -10.30 -12.02
N ALA A 125 2.35 -10.83 -12.74
CA ALA A 125 2.40 -10.76 -14.21
C ALA A 125 1.42 -11.62 -14.96
N LEU A 126 1.03 -12.74 -14.37
CA LEU A 126 0.23 -13.75 -15.04
C LEU A 126 -1.27 -13.60 -14.74
N ALA A 127 -1.65 -12.54 -14.02
CA ALA A 127 -3.04 -12.15 -13.88
C ALA A 127 -3.57 -11.47 -15.15
N VAL A 128 -4.80 -11.79 -15.53
CA VAL A 128 -5.46 -11.19 -16.70
C VAL A 128 -6.12 -9.87 -16.27
N LEU A 129 -5.48 -8.75 -16.61
CA LEU A 129 -5.96 -7.42 -16.24
C LEU A 129 -6.95 -6.91 -17.30
N CYS A 130 -8.17 -6.56 -16.86
CA CYS A 130 -9.27 -6.12 -17.72
C CYS A 130 -9.55 -4.64 -17.48
N GLY A 131 -9.05 -3.76 -18.35
CA GLY A 131 -9.31 -2.32 -18.27
C GLY A 131 -10.76 -2.01 -18.67
N VAL A 132 -11.47 -1.27 -17.83
CA VAL A 132 -12.84 -0.80 -18.11
C VAL A 132 -12.93 0.74 -18.03
N ALA A 133 -14.00 1.30 -18.61
CA ALA A 133 -14.12 2.74 -18.82
C ALA A 133 -14.44 3.54 -17.55
N SER A 134 -15.12 2.93 -16.57
CA SER A 134 -15.53 3.61 -15.34
C SER A 134 -15.38 2.73 -14.10
N ILE A 135 -15.35 3.35 -12.91
CA ILE A 135 -15.34 2.63 -11.63
C ILE A 135 -16.63 1.80 -11.50
N SER A 136 -17.78 2.32 -11.93
CA SER A 136 -19.04 1.58 -11.92
C SER A 136 -18.96 0.30 -12.77
N ASP A 137 -18.25 0.34 -13.91
CA ASP A 137 -18.04 -0.84 -14.74
C ASP A 137 -17.15 -1.89 -14.06
N VAL A 138 -16.23 -1.49 -13.18
CA VAL A 138 -15.42 -2.43 -12.39
C VAL A 138 -16.33 -3.23 -11.46
N PHE A 139 -17.24 -2.56 -10.73
CA PHE A 139 -18.23 -3.21 -9.88
C PHE A 139 -19.16 -4.12 -10.70
N ALA A 140 -19.66 -3.64 -11.84
CA ALA A 140 -20.53 -4.41 -12.71
C ALA A 140 -19.83 -5.62 -13.37
N ALA A 141 -18.51 -5.56 -13.57
CA ALA A 141 -17.74 -6.69 -14.08
C ALA A 141 -17.59 -7.79 -13.02
N VAL A 142 -17.40 -7.41 -11.75
CA VAL A 142 -17.30 -8.34 -10.62
C VAL A 142 -18.65 -8.96 -10.28
N GLU A 143 -19.70 -8.14 -10.18
CA GLU A 143 -21.06 -8.60 -9.88
C GLU A 143 -21.62 -9.55 -10.96
N ALA A 144 -21.28 -9.30 -12.24
CA ALA A 144 -21.67 -10.18 -13.35
C ALA A 144 -20.77 -11.41 -13.54
N GLY A 145 -19.73 -11.60 -12.70
CA GLY A 145 -18.78 -12.71 -12.84
C GLY A 145 -17.87 -12.65 -14.08
N ARG A 146 -17.82 -11.51 -14.79
CA ARG A 146 -16.91 -11.30 -15.93
C ARG A 146 -15.44 -11.19 -15.49
N ALA A 147 -15.23 -10.65 -14.29
CA ALA A 147 -13.96 -10.68 -13.57
C ALA A 147 -14.19 -11.25 -12.17
N GLN A 148 -13.29 -12.09 -11.67
CA GLN A 148 -13.41 -12.63 -10.30
C GLN A 148 -13.14 -11.55 -9.25
N LEU A 149 -12.29 -10.57 -9.59
CA LEU A 149 -11.87 -9.50 -8.69
C LEU A 149 -11.88 -8.16 -9.42
N GLY A 150 -11.93 -7.08 -8.66
CA GLY A 150 -11.73 -5.72 -9.15
C GLY A 150 -10.78 -4.96 -8.26
N ILE A 151 -10.08 -3.95 -8.79
CA ILE A 151 -9.29 -3.02 -7.99
C ILE A 151 -9.73 -1.58 -8.26
N VAL A 152 -10.08 -0.87 -7.20
CA VAL A 152 -10.67 0.47 -7.27
C VAL A 152 -9.95 1.43 -6.33
N PRO A 153 -9.63 2.67 -6.76
CA PRO A 153 -9.07 3.68 -5.87
C PRO A 153 -10.16 4.18 -4.92
N VAL A 154 -9.86 4.34 -3.64
CA VAL A 154 -10.81 4.84 -2.64
C VAL A 154 -10.39 6.18 -2.05
N GLU A 155 -9.09 6.42 -1.93
CA GLU A 155 -8.55 7.61 -1.28
C GLU A 155 -7.16 7.94 -1.83
N ASN A 156 -6.89 9.22 -2.06
CA ASN A 156 -5.59 9.75 -2.40
C ASN A 156 -5.18 10.80 -1.37
N THR A 157 -3.92 10.81 -0.94
CA THR A 157 -3.45 11.73 0.13
C THR A 157 -3.45 13.20 -0.29
N THR A 158 -3.50 13.50 -1.60
CA THR A 158 -3.52 14.86 -2.15
C THR A 158 -4.92 15.31 -2.52
N GLU A 159 -5.71 14.46 -3.18
CA GLU A 159 -7.06 14.80 -3.67
C GLU A 159 -8.20 14.41 -2.72
N GLY A 160 -7.88 13.65 -1.68
CA GLY A 160 -8.88 13.06 -0.80
C GLY A 160 -9.60 11.88 -1.45
N VAL A 161 -10.89 11.76 -1.17
CA VAL A 161 -11.67 10.54 -1.40
C VAL A 161 -12.19 10.44 -2.83
N VAL A 162 -12.11 9.23 -3.38
CA VAL A 162 -12.72 8.90 -4.68
C VAL A 162 -14.21 8.63 -4.48
N THR A 163 -15.01 9.68 -4.59
CA THR A 163 -16.47 9.65 -4.34
C THR A 163 -17.21 8.63 -5.20
N GLN A 164 -16.79 8.43 -6.45
CA GLN A 164 -17.39 7.44 -7.37
C GLN A 164 -17.31 6.00 -6.82
N THR A 165 -16.22 5.66 -6.13
CA THR A 165 -16.05 4.34 -5.50
C THR A 165 -17.01 4.17 -4.32
N LEU A 166 -17.13 5.19 -3.47
CA LEU A 166 -18.07 5.15 -2.34
C LEU A 166 -19.52 5.07 -2.82
N ASP A 167 -19.89 5.87 -3.82
CA ASP A 167 -21.23 5.83 -4.41
C ASP A 167 -21.52 4.43 -5.00
N ALA A 168 -20.55 3.80 -5.68
CA ALA A 168 -20.70 2.44 -6.20
C ALA A 168 -20.93 1.39 -5.10
N PHE A 169 -20.23 1.49 -3.96
CA PHE A 169 -20.53 0.66 -2.78
C PHE A 169 -21.92 0.97 -2.19
N GLY A 170 -22.45 2.18 -2.32
CA GLY A 170 -23.82 2.48 -1.91
C GLY A 170 -24.89 1.78 -2.75
N GLU A 171 -24.58 1.50 -4.02
CA GLU A 171 -25.52 1.00 -5.03
C GLU A 171 -25.39 -0.51 -5.32
N ARG A 172 -24.25 -1.14 -4.99
CA ARG A 172 -23.90 -2.52 -5.37
C ARG A 172 -23.51 -3.38 -4.18
N GLU A 173 -23.84 -4.67 -4.23
CA GLU A 173 -23.47 -5.65 -3.20
C GLU A 173 -22.16 -6.36 -3.54
N VAL A 174 -21.05 -5.64 -3.37
CA VAL A 174 -19.71 -6.22 -3.55
C VAL A 174 -18.92 -6.12 -2.24
N ASN A 175 -18.19 -7.20 -1.94
CA ASN A 175 -17.32 -7.31 -0.76
C ASN A 175 -15.91 -6.76 -1.05
N VAL A 176 -15.17 -6.43 0.00
CA VAL A 176 -13.76 -6.06 -0.05
C VAL A 176 -12.93 -7.17 0.59
N CYS A 177 -11.94 -7.69 -0.14
CA CYS A 177 -11.11 -8.80 0.33
C CYS A 177 -9.65 -8.41 0.59
N ALA A 178 -9.17 -7.29 0.05
CA ALA A 178 -7.82 -6.78 0.30
C ALA A 178 -7.73 -5.28 0.08
N GLU A 179 -6.61 -4.69 0.51
CA GLU A 179 -6.24 -3.33 0.14
C GLU A 179 -4.78 -3.25 -0.32
N ARG A 180 -4.48 -2.23 -1.11
CA ARG A 180 -3.12 -1.88 -1.56
C ARG A 180 -2.95 -0.37 -1.46
N VAL A 181 -1.85 0.07 -0.86
CA VAL A 181 -1.42 1.47 -0.94
C VAL A 181 -0.31 1.56 -1.96
N LEU A 182 -0.47 2.43 -2.96
CA LEU A 182 0.49 2.69 -4.01
C LEU A 182 1.03 4.10 -3.87
N ARG A 183 2.36 4.24 -3.82
CA ARG A 183 3.00 5.56 -3.88
C ARG A 183 2.93 6.09 -5.31
N ILE A 184 2.39 7.28 -5.46
CA ILE A 184 2.24 7.95 -6.75
C ILE A 184 3.54 8.71 -7.03
N SER A 185 4.28 8.27 -8.04
CA SER A 185 5.45 8.99 -8.54
C SER A 185 5.26 9.29 -10.01
N ASN A 186 5.41 10.56 -10.34
CA ASN A 186 5.27 11.05 -11.70
C ASN A 186 6.64 11.09 -12.37
N ALA A 187 6.70 10.69 -13.62
CA ALA A 187 7.88 10.74 -14.46
C ALA A 187 7.57 11.55 -15.73
N LEU A 188 8.58 12.25 -16.24
CA LEU A 188 8.55 12.85 -17.56
C LEU A 188 9.00 11.80 -18.59
N LEU A 189 8.12 11.49 -19.54
CA LEU A 189 8.27 10.44 -20.53
C LEU A 189 8.27 11.04 -21.93
N SER A 190 9.13 10.58 -22.82
CA SER A 190 9.11 11.01 -24.23
C SER A 190 9.62 9.91 -25.14
N ARG A 191 9.34 10.01 -26.43
CA ARG A 191 9.89 9.06 -27.41
C ARG A 191 11.41 9.17 -27.56
N SER A 192 11.96 10.39 -27.53
CA SER A 192 13.39 10.61 -27.77
C SER A 192 14.26 10.35 -26.53
N GLY A 193 13.67 10.48 -25.33
CA GLY A 193 14.38 10.40 -24.06
C GLY A 193 15.26 11.60 -23.76
N ARG A 194 15.25 12.64 -24.62
CA ARG A 194 16.08 13.83 -24.46
C ARG A 194 15.22 15.02 -24.07
N LEU A 195 15.62 15.72 -23.02
CA LEU A 195 14.90 16.89 -22.51
C LEU A 195 14.84 18.04 -23.53
N GLU A 196 15.88 18.19 -24.35
CA GLU A 196 16.03 19.27 -25.36
C GLU A 196 15.03 19.19 -26.52
N ASP A 197 14.47 18.01 -26.80
CA ASP A 197 13.48 17.84 -27.87
C ASP A 197 12.06 18.26 -27.43
N VAL A 198 11.84 18.44 -26.12
CA VAL A 198 10.51 18.62 -25.54
C VAL A 198 10.04 20.06 -25.73
N LYS A 199 9.06 20.25 -26.61
CA LYS A 199 8.38 21.53 -26.82
C LYS A 199 7.02 21.62 -26.13
N ARG A 200 6.39 20.47 -25.85
CA ARG A 200 5.08 20.38 -25.21
C ARG A 200 5.08 19.31 -24.13
N VAL A 201 4.44 19.60 -23.02
CA VAL A 201 4.21 18.66 -21.93
C VAL A 201 2.72 18.42 -21.79
N ILE A 202 2.32 17.16 -21.94
CA ILE A 202 0.92 16.72 -21.90
C ILE A 202 0.68 15.90 -20.65
N SER A 203 -0.42 16.13 -19.94
CA SER A 203 -0.94 15.20 -18.93
C SER A 203 -2.35 15.57 -18.52
N HIS A 204 -2.92 14.79 -17.60
CA HIS A 204 -4.11 15.21 -16.88
C HIS A 204 -3.81 16.52 -16.09
N PRO A 205 -4.80 17.44 -15.92
CA PRO A 205 -4.57 18.72 -15.24
C PRO A 205 -3.92 18.59 -13.86
N GLN A 206 -4.24 17.51 -13.15
CA GLN A 206 -3.75 17.25 -11.81
C GLN A 206 -2.24 16.93 -11.76
N PRO A 207 -1.69 15.92 -12.48
CA PRO A 207 -0.23 15.75 -12.60
C PRO A 207 0.51 17.00 -13.10
N LEU A 208 -0.07 17.77 -14.04
CA LEU A 208 0.53 19.04 -14.50
C LEU A 208 0.67 20.04 -13.33
N ALA A 209 -0.35 20.14 -12.48
CA ALA A 209 -0.31 20.99 -11.29
C ALA A 209 0.68 20.45 -10.24
N GLN A 210 0.74 19.13 -10.06
CA GLN A 210 1.61 18.47 -9.06
C GLN A 210 3.09 18.51 -9.42
N CYS A 211 3.46 18.74 -10.68
CA CYS A 211 4.86 18.80 -11.13
C CYS A 211 5.27 20.22 -11.54
N ARG A 212 4.48 21.24 -11.17
CA ARG A 212 4.62 22.60 -11.67
C ARG A 212 6.00 23.18 -11.38
N ARG A 213 6.55 23.01 -10.17
CA ARG A 213 7.85 23.61 -9.83
C ARG A 213 8.96 23.01 -10.67
N TRP A 214 8.93 21.69 -10.88
CA TRP A 214 9.91 21.02 -11.73
C TRP A 214 9.82 21.49 -13.18
N LEU A 215 8.60 21.60 -13.72
CA LEU A 215 8.36 22.10 -15.08
C LEU A 215 8.80 23.56 -15.26
N ASP A 216 8.50 24.43 -14.29
CA ASP A 216 8.92 25.84 -14.32
C ASP A 216 10.46 25.98 -14.32
N GLN A 217 11.18 25.03 -13.70
CA GLN A 217 12.66 25.05 -13.62
C GLN A 217 13.34 24.42 -14.83
N GLN A 218 12.85 23.28 -15.32
CA GLN A 218 13.53 22.48 -16.34
C GLN A 218 13.01 22.72 -17.76
N LEU A 219 11.73 23.08 -17.90
CA LEU A 219 11.06 23.27 -19.18
C LEU A 219 10.19 24.56 -19.17
N PRO A 220 10.78 25.74 -18.87
CA PRO A 220 10.02 26.99 -18.78
C PRO A 220 9.35 27.40 -20.10
N GLN A 221 9.89 26.96 -21.25
CA GLN A 221 9.38 27.30 -22.57
C GLN A 221 8.41 26.26 -23.15
N ALA A 222 8.27 25.09 -22.52
CA ALA A 222 7.40 24.05 -23.05
C ALA A 222 5.93 24.38 -22.78
N ALA A 223 5.08 24.26 -23.81
CA ALA A 223 3.64 24.49 -23.64
C ALA A 223 3.02 23.34 -22.84
N ARG A 224 2.09 23.66 -21.93
CA ARG A 224 1.39 22.67 -21.10
C ARG A 224 0.02 22.39 -21.71
N VAL A 225 -0.24 21.14 -22.02
CA VAL A 225 -1.47 20.71 -22.71
C VAL A 225 -2.20 19.71 -21.83
N GLU A 226 -3.48 19.97 -21.58
CA GLU A 226 -4.32 19.08 -20.80
C GLU A 226 -4.83 17.91 -21.64
N ALA A 227 -4.80 16.72 -21.04
CA ALA A 227 -5.35 15.49 -21.61
C ALA A 227 -6.36 14.86 -20.65
N ALA A 228 -7.20 13.96 -21.17
CA ALA A 228 -8.22 13.28 -20.39
C ALA A 228 -7.65 12.33 -19.31
N SER A 229 -6.44 11.82 -19.48
CA SER A 229 -5.75 10.96 -18.51
C SER A 229 -4.23 10.97 -18.70
N THR A 230 -3.48 10.49 -17.71
CA THR A 230 -2.02 10.29 -17.81
C THR A 230 -1.65 9.29 -18.90
N ALA A 231 -2.46 8.25 -19.07
CA ALA A 231 -2.27 7.25 -20.11
C ALA A 231 -2.56 7.82 -21.52
N ALA A 232 -3.62 8.61 -21.68
CA ALA A 232 -3.90 9.31 -22.95
C ALA A 232 -2.77 10.27 -23.33
N ALA A 233 -2.17 10.95 -22.34
CA ALA A 233 -1.00 11.77 -22.56
C ALA A 233 0.23 10.95 -23.00
N ALA A 234 0.48 9.79 -22.36
CA ALA A 234 1.57 8.90 -22.75
C ALA A 234 1.40 8.37 -24.18
N GLN A 235 0.17 7.99 -24.57
CA GLN A 235 -0.13 7.59 -25.94
C GLN A 235 0.18 8.71 -26.95
N GLN A 236 -0.23 9.95 -26.67
CA GLN A 236 0.07 11.10 -27.55
C GLN A 236 1.58 11.38 -27.64
N ALA A 237 2.33 11.26 -26.54
CA ALA A 237 3.78 11.42 -26.54
C ALA A 237 4.52 10.29 -27.29
N ALA A 238 3.90 9.13 -27.48
CA ALA A 238 4.48 8.05 -28.30
C ALA A 238 4.38 8.38 -29.80
N GLU A 239 3.33 9.08 -30.20
CA GLU A 239 3.11 9.48 -31.59
C GLU A 239 3.97 10.68 -32.01
N ASP A 240 4.32 11.57 -31.07
CA ASP A 240 4.99 12.85 -31.33
C ASP A 240 6.32 13.02 -30.57
N PRO A 241 7.48 13.08 -31.25
CA PRO A 241 8.80 13.31 -30.64
C PRO A 241 8.94 14.57 -29.81
N GLU A 242 8.21 15.62 -30.17
CA GLU A 242 8.34 16.95 -29.55
C GLU A 242 7.46 17.06 -28.30
N CYS A 243 6.68 16.03 -28.01
CA CYS A 243 5.82 15.92 -26.84
C CYS A 243 6.46 15.02 -25.79
N ALA A 244 6.40 15.49 -24.54
CA ALA A 244 6.58 14.66 -23.37
C ALA A 244 5.27 14.48 -22.62
N ALA A 245 5.07 13.32 -22.03
CA ALA A 245 3.96 13.03 -21.15
C ALA A 245 4.42 13.03 -19.69
N ILE A 246 3.55 13.49 -18.79
CA ILE A 246 3.69 13.16 -17.36
C ILE A 246 2.83 11.95 -17.06
N GLY A 247 3.44 10.89 -16.55
CA GLY A 247 2.76 9.63 -16.25
C GLY A 247 3.52 8.80 -15.23
N SER A 248 3.05 7.56 -15.03
CA SER A 248 3.75 6.58 -14.21
C SER A 248 4.92 5.98 -14.97
N LEU A 249 5.92 5.41 -14.28
CA LEU A 249 6.98 4.64 -14.95
C LEU A 249 6.42 3.46 -15.77
N TRP A 250 5.27 2.91 -15.35
CA TRP A 250 4.57 1.86 -16.08
C TRP A 250 4.04 2.33 -17.43
N SER A 251 3.62 3.60 -17.53
CA SER A 251 3.22 4.18 -18.81
C SER A 251 4.39 4.17 -19.81
N ALA A 252 5.63 4.28 -19.33
CA ALA A 252 6.81 4.23 -20.20
C ALA A 252 6.98 2.84 -20.85
N GLU A 253 6.81 1.78 -20.07
CA GLU A 253 6.88 0.40 -20.55
C GLU A 253 5.73 0.07 -21.52
N VAL A 254 4.49 0.42 -21.14
CA VAL A 254 3.28 0.14 -21.94
C VAL A 254 3.33 0.83 -23.30
N TYR A 255 3.76 2.10 -23.35
CA TYR A 255 3.74 2.90 -24.59
C TYR A 255 5.12 3.02 -25.26
N GLY A 256 6.13 2.29 -24.79
CA GLY A 256 7.47 2.30 -25.38
C GLY A 256 8.18 3.65 -25.32
N LEU A 257 7.97 4.43 -24.25
CA LEU A 257 8.59 5.73 -24.04
C LEU A 257 9.87 5.62 -23.21
N ALA A 258 10.81 6.53 -23.46
CA ALA A 258 11.98 6.71 -22.62
C ALA A 258 11.67 7.65 -21.43
N VAL A 259 12.21 7.31 -20.27
CA VAL A 259 12.11 8.13 -19.06
C VAL A 259 13.19 9.22 -19.09
N ILE A 260 12.78 10.48 -19.20
CA ILE A 260 13.71 11.62 -19.13
C ILE A 260 14.08 11.89 -17.67
N ALA A 261 13.07 11.94 -16.80
CA ALA A 261 13.23 12.23 -15.38
C ALA A 261 12.18 11.49 -14.57
N ALA A 262 12.60 10.86 -13.48
CA ALA A 262 11.70 10.17 -12.55
C ALA A 262 11.49 11.00 -11.28
N SER A 263 10.34 10.81 -10.64
CA SER A 263 9.95 11.48 -9.40
C SER A 263 9.99 13.01 -9.49
N ILE A 264 9.33 13.56 -10.51
CA ILE A 264 9.24 15.01 -10.79
C ILE A 264 8.13 15.72 -10.00
N GLU A 265 7.38 14.98 -9.19
CA GLU A 265 6.33 15.55 -8.34
C GLU A 265 6.90 16.53 -7.29
N ASP A 266 6.18 17.64 -7.06
CA ASP A 266 6.53 18.67 -6.08
C ASP A 266 6.46 18.13 -4.63
N ARG A 267 5.61 17.10 -4.41
CA ARG A 267 5.35 16.46 -3.12
C ARG A 267 5.57 14.95 -3.21
N ARG A 268 6.52 14.44 -2.44
CA ARG A 268 6.91 13.02 -2.47
C ARG A 268 6.00 12.10 -1.63
N ASP A 269 5.10 12.68 -0.83
CA ASP A 269 4.16 12.03 0.09
C ASP A 269 2.78 11.76 -0.54
N ASN A 270 2.71 11.63 -1.88
CA ASN A 270 1.49 11.28 -2.59
C ASN A 270 1.31 9.76 -2.67
N SER A 271 0.23 9.26 -2.09
CA SER A 271 -0.15 7.85 -2.12
C SER A 271 -1.63 7.70 -2.43
N THR A 272 -1.98 6.66 -3.18
CA THR A 272 -3.37 6.26 -3.43
C THR A 272 -3.63 4.92 -2.79
N ARG A 273 -4.69 4.84 -1.99
CA ARG A 273 -5.22 3.62 -1.43
C ARG A 273 -6.23 3.03 -2.41
N PHE A 274 -6.03 1.75 -2.71
CA PHE A 274 -6.88 0.92 -3.55
C PHE A 274 -7.49 -0.20 -2.71
N LEU A 275 -8.76 -0.51 -3.00
CA LEU A 275 -9.45 -1.66 -2.45
C LEU A 275 -9.58 -2.73 -3.53
N VAL A 276 -9.37 -3.99 -3.13
CA VAL A 276 -9.68 -5.15 -3.96
C VAL A 276 -11.08 -5.63 -3.60
N ILE A 277 -11.95 -5.63 -4.59
CA ILE A 277 -13.36 -5.97 -4.47
C ILE A 277 -13.64 -7.33 -5.10
N GLY A 278 -14.68 -7.99 -4.60
CA GLY A 278 -15.02 -9.37 -4.98
C GLY A 278 -14.30 -10.40 -4.11
N GLY A 279 -14.28 -11.64 -4.59
CA GLY A 279 -13.66 -12.76 -3.88
C GLY A 279 -14.34 -13.11 -2.56
N ASP A 280 -13.83 -14.16 -1.93
CA ASP A 280 -14.33 -14.62 -0.64
C ASP A 280 -13.75 -13.78 0.51
N PRO A 281 -14.51 -13.59 1.60
CA PRO A 281 -14.01 -12.90 2.78
C PRO A 281 -12.81 -13.64 3.37
N PRO A 282 -11.64 -12.98 3.50
CA PRO A 282 -10.45 -13.66 3.98
C PRO A 282 -10.54 -13.96 5.49
N PRO A 283 -9.79 -14.95 5.98
CA PRO A 283 -9.64 -15.18 7.42
C PRO A 283 -8.77 -14.09 8.08
N PRO A 284 -8.83 -13.94 9.42
CA PRO A 284 -8.06 -12.94 10.15
C PRO A 284 -6.56 -13.06 9.89
N SER A 285 -5.90 -11.93 9.62
CA SER A 285 -4.44 -11.83 9.46
C SER A 285 -3.73 -11.38 10.74
N GLY A 286 -4.47 -10.90 11.74
CA GLY A 286 -3.94 -10.32 12.98
C GLY A 286 -3.53 -8.85 12.85
N ARG A 287 -3.54 -8.30 11.62
CA ARG A 287 -3.36 -6.87 11.33
C ARG A 287 -4.35 -6.49 10.24
N ASP A 288 -5.61 -6.54 10.60
CA ASP A 288 -6.72 -6.38 9.68
C ASP A 288 -7.33 -4.97 9.76
N LEU A 289 -8.02 -4.57 8.70
CA LEU A 289 -8.99 -3.49 8.72
C LEU A 289 -10.37 -4.06 8.43
N THR A 290 -11.40 -3.42 8.96
CA THR A 290 -12.78 -3.70 8.61
C THR A 290 -13.45 -2.44 8.07
N SER A 291 -14.04 -2.57 6.88
CA SER A 291 -14.82 -1.50 6.25
C SER A 291 -16.31 -1.80 6.37
N ALA A 292 -17.10 -0.81 6.78
CA ALA A 292 -18.55 -0.93 6.92
C ALA A 292 -19.27 0.35 6.47
N VAL A 293 -20.49 0.17 6.00
CA VAL A 293 -21.40 1.24 5.58
C VAL A 293 -22.61 1.25 6.50
N PHE A 294 -22.93 2.42 7.03
CA PHE A 294 -24.08 2.63 7.90
C PHE A 294 -25.02 3.66 7.27
N THR A 295 -26.31 3.35 7.20
CA THR A 295 -27.33 4.28 6.71
C THR A 295 -28.00 4.99 7.89
N ILE A 296 -28.10 6.31 7.84
CA ILE A 296 -28.88 7.10 8.80
C ILE A 296 -30.01 7.82 8.05
N ARG A 297 -31.27 7.56 8.46
CA ARG A 297 -32.47 8.15 7.84
C ARG A 297 -32.92 9.49 8.43
N ARG A 298 -32.54 9.76 9.68
CA ARG A 298 -32.93 10.97 10.39
C ARG A 298 -31.67 11.73 10.79
N ASP A 299 -31.47 12.86 10.13
CA ASP A 299 -30.44 13.82 10.50
C ASP A 299 -30.85 14.53 11.79
N GLU A 300 -30.59 13.88 12.92
CA GLU A 300 -30.86 14.39 14.26
C GLU A 300 -29.55 14.74 14.96
N ALA A 301 -29.59 15.74 15.83
CA ALA A 301 -28.43 16.13 16.63
C ALA A 301 -27.85 14.92 17.38
N GLY A 302 -26.53 14.70 17.21
CA GLY A 302 -25.82 13.58 17.83
C GLY A 302 -25.94 12.24 17.11
N ALA A 303 -26.54 12.16 15.91
CA ALA A 303 -26.59 10.92 15.13
C ALA A 303 -25.20 10.33 14.85
N LEU A 304 -24.25 11.14 14.35
CA LEU A 304 -22.87 10.70 14.14
C LEU A 304 -22.19 10.27 15.45
N PHE A 305 -22.36 11.04 16.53
CA PHE A 305 -21.78 10.70 17.84
C PHE A 305 -22.27 9.33 18.31
N ARG A 306 -23.57 9.07 18.26
CA ARG A 306 -24.16 7.78 18.63
C ARG A 306 -23.69 6.64 17.73
N LEU A 307 -23.40 6.91 16.46
CA LEU A 307 -22.85 5.92 15.53
C LEU A 307 -21.39 5.52 15.87
N ILE A 308 -20.55 6.49 16.25
CA ILE A 308 -19.11 6.24 16.49
C ILE A 308 -18.79 5.86 17.94
N GLU A 309 -19.67 6.22 18.90
CA GLU A 309 -19.48 5.94 20.33
C GLU A 309 -19.22 4.46 20.67
N PRO A 310 -19.87 3.47 20.03
CA PRO A 310 -19.58 2.06 20.24
C PRO A 310 -18.12 1.67 19.95
N PHE A 311 -17.51 2.26 18.92
CA PHE A 311 -16.11 2.00 18.57
C PHE A 311 -15.17 2.55 19.65
N ALA A 312 -15.44 3.77 20.15
CA ALA A 312 -14.67 4.36 21.24
C ALA A 312 -14.79 3.54 22.53
N ARG A 313 -16.00 3.07 22.87
CA ARG A 313 -16.27 2.26 24.05
C ARG A 313 -15.51 0.93 24.02
N GLU A 314 -15.47 0.27 22.87
CA GLU A 314 -14.75 -0.99 22.65
C GLU A 314 -13.25 -0.79 22.35
N ARG A 315 -12.76 0.46 22.36
CA ARG A 315 -11.36 0.84 22.06
C ARG A 315 -10.89 0.40 20.68
N VAL A 316 -11.80 0.45 19.70
CA VAL A 316 -11.54 0.16 18.29
C VAL A 316 -11.19 1.48 17.58
N SER A 317 -9.97 1.60 17.06
CA SER A 317 -9.54 2.78 16.31
C SER A 317 -10.24 2.86 14.96
N LEU A 318 -10.77 4.05 14.65
CA LEU A 318 -11.28 4.37 13.32
C LEU A 318 -10.14 4.96 12.46
N THR A 319 -10.00 4.48 11.24
CA THR A 319 -8.98 4.94 10.30
C THR A 319 -9.54 5.88 9.24
N SER A 320 -10.83 5.77 8.91
CA SER A 320 -11.51 6.66 7.97
C SER A 320 -12.99 6.76 8.30
N ILE A 321 -13.58 7.94 8.10
CA ILE A 321 -15.02 8.18 8.19
C ILE A 321 -15.41 9.11 7.05
N GLN A 322 -16.32 8.68 6.19
CA GLN A 322 -16.80 9.46 5.04
C GLN A 322 -18.32 9.51 5.01
N LEU A 323 -18.86 10.72 4.85
CA LEU A 323 -20.29 10.99 4.75
C LEU A 323 -20.68 11.14 3.27
N ARG A 324 -21.73 10.45 2.84
CA ARG A 324 -22.30 10.57 1.49
C ARG A 324 -23.83 10.69 1.52
N PRO A 325 -24.43 11.66 0.81
CA PRO A 325 -25.89 11.69 0.67
C PRO A 325 -26.36 10.56 -0.26
N ILE A 326 -27.50 9.95 0.06
CA ILE A 326 -28.09 8.91 -0.79
C ILE A 326 -28.80 9.57 -1.98
N LYS A 327 -28.42 9.18 -3.19
CA LYS A 327 -29.09 9.67 -4.41
C LYS A 327 -30.57 9.26 -4.39
N GLY A 328 -31.44 10.23 -4.63
CA GLY A 328 -32.89 10.00 -4.67
C GLY A 328 -33.59 9.91 -3.31
N LYS A 329 -32.87 9.99 -2.19
CA LYS A 329 -33.44 10.02 -0.83
C LYS A 329 -32.94 11.24 -0.06
N PRO A 330 -33.66 12.37 -0.12
CA PRO A 330 -33.28 13.58 0.61
C PRO A 330 -33.12 13.29 2.11
N TRP A 331 -32.06 13.82 2.72
CA TRP A 331 -31.78 13.72 4.16
C TRP A 331 -31.46 12.31 4.69
N GLU A 332 -31.26 11.33 3.81
CA GLU A 332 -30.65 10.05 4.17
C GLU A 332 -29.17 10.04 3.79
N TYR A 333 -28.32 9.57 4.69
CA TYR A 333 -26.87 9.58 4.53
C TYR A 333 -26.25 8.20 4.75
N LEU A 334 -25.21 7.91 3.97
CA LEU A 334 -24.30 6.79 4.15
C LEU A 334 -23.05 7.26 4.88
N PHE A 335 -22.67 6.53 5.91
CA PHE A 335 -21.40 6.67 6.61
C PHE A 335 -20.53 5.46 6.26
N PHE A 336 -19.44 5.71 5.54
CA PHE A 336 -18.39 4.73 5.31
C PHE A 336 -17.39 4.84 6.44
N ILE A 337 -17.20 3.75 7.18
CA ILE A 337 -16.31 3.70 8.33
C ILE A 337 -15.32 2.56 8.12
N ASP A 338 -14.04 2.90 8.21
CA ASP A 338 -12.97 1.93 8.31
C ASP A 338 -12.44 1.89 9.75
N CYS A 339 -12.23 0.70 10.28
CA CYS A 339 -11.69 0.50 11.61
C CYS A 339 -10.59 -0.56 11.66
N GLU A 340 -9.72 -0.47 12.66
CA GLU A 340 -8.67 -1.46 12.91
C GLU A 340 -9.23 -2.72 13.56
N GLY A 341 -8.80 -3.88 13.06
CA GLY A 341 -9.20 -5.21 13.54
C GLY A 341 -10.13 -5.95 12.58
N HIS A 342 -10.27 -7.25 12.81
CA HIS A 342 -11.12 -8.14 12.02
C HIS A 342 -12.52 -8.26 12.64
N ARG A 343 -13.57 -8.39 11.82
CA ARG A 343 -14.98 -8.52 12.29
C ARG A 343 -15.25 -9.69 13.25
N SER A 344 -14.39 -10.71 13.24
CA SER A 344 -14.50 -11.87 14.15
C SER A 344 -13.89 -11.60 15.53
N GLU A 345 -13.15 -10.51 15.70
CA GLU A 345 -12.64 -10.10 17.01
C GLU A 345 -13.78 -9.57 17.87
N ALA A 346 -13.83 -9.98 19.13
CA ALA A 346 -14.96 -9.69 20.00
C ALA A 346 -15.20 -8.17 20.18
N ALA A 347 -14.14 -7.35 20.24
CA ALA A 347 -14.25 -5.90 20.36
C ALA A 347 -14.84 -5.26 19.09
N VAL A 348 -14.32 -5.64 17.91
CA VAL A 348 -14.80 -5.14 16.61
C VAL A 348 -16.24 -5.57 16.37
N HIS A 349 -16.57 -6.83 16.64
CA HIS A 349 -17.93 -7.36 16.52
C HIS A 349 -18.92 -6.56 17.37
N ARG A 350 -18.61 -6.33 18.66
CA ARG A 350 -19.47 -5.54 19.54
C ARG A 350 -19.60 -4.08 19.10
N ALA A 351 -18.53 -3.48 18.58
CA ALA A 351 -18.56 -2.12 18.05
C ALA A 351 -19.48 -2.01 16.82
N LEU A 352 -19.34 -2.94 15.86
CA LEU A 352 -20.17 -2.99 14.65
C LEU A 352 -21.65 -3.23 14.98
N GLU A 353 -21.95 -4.15 15.91
CA GLU A 353 -23.33 -4.37 16.37
C GLU A 353 -23.89 -3.13 17.08
N GLY A 354 -23.11 -2.51 17.97
CA GLY A 354 -23.52 -1.30 18.68
C GLY A 354 -23.86 -0.16 17.72
N ALA A 355 -23.00 0.07 16.72
CA ALA A 355 -23.24 1.06 15.68
C ALA A 355 -24.46 0.70 14.81
N GLY A 356 -24.64 -0.60 14.50
CA GLY A 356 -25.77 -1.08 13.71
C GLY A 356 -27.13 -0.97 14.39
N ARG A 357 -27.19 -0.91 15.73
CA ARG A 357 -28.44 -0.62 16.46
C ARG A 357 -28.87 0.84 16.36
N VAL A 358 -27.92 1.75 16.12
CA VAL A 358 -28.19 3.18 15.94
C VAL A 358 -28.50 3.48 14.47
N ALA A 359 -27.82 2.80 13.55
CA ALA A 359 -28.04 2.94 12.12
C ALA A 359 -29.40 2.36 11.71
N HIS A 360 -29.97 2.90 10.64
CA HIS A 360 -31.15 2.31 10.01
C HIS A 360 -30.82 0.97 9.32
N SER A 361 -29.65 0.90 8.69
CA SER A 361 -29.10 -0.33 8.12
C SER A 361 -27.58 -0.31 8.19
N THR A 362 -26.99 -1.50 8.25
CA THR A 362 -25.54 -1.70 8.30
C THR A 362 -25.14 -2.76 7.29
N ARG A 363 -24.05 -2.51 6.57
CA ARG A 363 -23.41 -3.48 5.70
C ARG A 363 -21.91 -3.50 5.95
N VAL A 364 -21.40 -4.63 6.43
CA VAL A 364 -19.94 -4.83 6.51
C VAL A 364 -19.46 -5.17 5.11
N LEU A 365 -18.62 -4.32 4.53
CA LEU A 365 -18.05 -4.51 3.19
C LEU A 365 -17.02 -5.63 3.19
N GLY A 366 -16.25 -5.75 4.26
CA GLY A 366 -15.25 -6.79 4.41
C GLY A 366 -14.30 -6.52 5.56
N SER A 367 -13.63 -7.58 6.00
CA SER A 367 -12.47 -7.51 6.89
C SER A 367 -11.30 -8.12 6.16
N PHE A 368 -10.18 -7.41 6.07
CA PHE A 368 -9.08 -7.77 5.20
C PHE A 368 -7.72 -7.30 5.74
N PRO A 369 -6.61 -7.92 5.31
CA PRO A 369 -5.29 -7.55 5.81
C PRO A 369 -4.92 -6.11 5.45
N ARG A 370 -4.47 -5.33 6.43
CA ARG A 370 -4.06 -3.93 6.26
C ARG A 370 -2.83 -3.80 5.37
N ALA A 371 -2.87 -3.00 4.31
CA ALA A 371 -1.73 -2.77 3.42
C ALA A 371 -0.47 -2.37 4.20
N GLU A 372 0.68 -2.87 3.75
CA GLU A 372 1.95 -2.35 4.21
C GLU A 372 2.15 -0.94 3.65
N ASP A 373 2.62 -0.05 4.52
CA ASP A 373 2.99 1.29 4.13
C ASP A 373 4.30 1.22 3.32
N ASP A 374 4.27 1.55 2.03
CA ASP A 374 5.45 1.55 1.14
C ASP A 374 6.44 2.68 1.48
N ARG A 375 6.29 3.33 2.65
CA ARG A 375 7.32 4.21 3.22
C ARG A 375 8.60 3.39 3.43
N PRO A 376 9.73 3.73 2.79
CA PRO A 376 11.01 3.21 3.24
C PRO A 376 11.15 3.62 4.70
N ARG A 377 11.18 2.65 5.61
CA ARG A 377 11.55 2.94 7.00
C ARG A 377 12.93 3.56 6.92
N SER A 378 13.02 4.86 7.16
CA SER A 378 14.30 5.47 7.50
C SER A 378 14.87 4.59 8.60
N GLN A 379 16.12 4.15 8.44
CA GLN A 379 16.84 3.48 9.50
C GLN A 379 16.92 4.47 10.65
N VAL A 380 15.92 4.45 11.54
CA VAL A 380 16.06 5.00 12.87
C VAL A 380 17.05 4.05 13.52
N SER A 381 18.32 4.44 13.47
CA SER A 381 19.35 3.89 14.32
C SER A 381 18.80 3.93 15.75
N ARG A 382 18.35 2.78 16.25
CA ARG A 382 18.17 2.60 17.68
C ARG A 382 19.57 2.64 18.26
N SER A 383 20.01 3.84 18.65
CA SER A 383 21.12 4.00 19.57
C SER A 383 20.77 3.21 20.83
N PRO A 384 21.60 2.26 21.27
CA PRO A 384 21.36 1.59 22.55
C PRO A 384 21.73 2.58 23.66
N GLN A 385 20.74 3.24 24.25
CA GLN A 385 20.94 3.96 25.50
C GLN A 385 20.34 3.15 26.66
N GLY A 386 21.23 2.75 27.56
CA GLY A 386 20.96 2.76 29.00
C GLY A 386 20.52 1.44 29.61
N GLY A 387 21.48 0.64 30.08
CA GLY A 387 21.21 -0.45 31.01
C GLY A 387 22.40 -1.37 31.21
N ASP A 388 23.41 -0.93 31.97
CA ASP A 388 24.05 -1.74 33.03
C ASP A 388 25.35 -1.08 33.51
N ALA A 389 25.26 -0.39 34.65
CA ALA A 389 26.40 -0.12 35.52
C ALA A 389 25.88 0.08 36.96
N ALA A 390 25.26 -0.97 37.51
CA ALA A 390 24.99 -1.08 38.94
C ALA A 390 25.82 -2.21 39.52
N ALA A 391 27.11 -1.93 39.80
CA ALA A 391 27.90 -2.71 40.74
C ALA A 391 29.13 -1.89 41.16
N GLN A 392 29.41 -1.93 42.47
CA GLN A 392 30.62 -1.47 43.15
C GLN A 392 30.70 0.04 43.44
N ARG A 393 30.29 0.40 44.66
CA ARG A 393 31.19 0.96 45.69
C ARG A 393 30.39 1.20 46.98
N GLY A 394 30.47 0.23 47.87
CA GLY A 394 30.26 0.44 49.30
C GLY A 394 31.61 0.54 50.00
N GLU A 395 31.61 1.31 51.08
CA GLU A 395 32.59 1.39 52.17
C GLU A 395 33.68 2.49 52.14
N ALA A 396 33.84 3.04 53.35
CA ALA A 396 34.76 4.06 53.87
C ALA A 396 34.39 5.54 53.56
N GLU A 397 34.26 6.47 54.52
CA GLU A 397 34.62 6.47 55.93
C GLU A 397 33.96 7.67 56.67
N ARG A 398 34.08 7.66 58.00
CA ARG A 398 33.35 8.42 59.04
C ARG A 398 33.85 9.85 59.30
N SER A 399 33.05 10.54 60.12
CA SER A 399 33.36 11.67 61.05
C SER A 399 33.25 13.08 60.43
N VAL A 400 32.62 14.10 61.02
CA VAL A 400 32.49 14.63 62.41
C VAL A 400 31.15 15.43 62.42
N GLY A 401 30.25 15.44 63.40
CA GLY A 401 30.35 15.71 64.84
C GLY A 401 29.64 17.04 65.20
N SER A 402 28.42 16.91 65.76
CA SER A 402 27.76 17.74 66.81
C SER A 402 27.68 19.28 66.71
N ARG A 403 26.44 19.82 66.80
CA ARG A 403 25.98 20.67 67.93
C ARG A 403 24.49 21.08 67.84
N GLU A 404 23.78 20.89 68.97
CA GLU A 404 22.79 21.78 69.64
C GLU A 404 21.60 22.33 68.82
N GLY A 405 20.34 22.31 69.24
CA GLY A 405 19.67 21.96 70.50
C GLY A 405 18.38 22.79 70.65
N GLY A 406 17.30 22.21 71.20
CA GLY A 406 16.34 22.96 72.04
C GLY A 406 14.89 23.18 71.57
N LYS A 407 13.99 22.39 72.20
CA LYS A 407 12.69 22.76 72.82
C LYS A 407 11.50 23.17 71.90
N ALA A 408 10.43 22.37 71.91
CA ALA A 408 9.15 22.52 72.67
C ALA A 408 8.16 23.45 71.92
N SER A 409 6.86 23.22 71.79
CA SER A 409 5.85 22.52 72.60
C SER A 409 4.55 22.38 71.78
N GLU A 410 3.81 21.30 71.99
CA GLU A 410 2.35 21.25 71.78
C GLU A 410 1.66 22.25 72.74
N ASP A 411 0.64 22.99 72.30
CA ASP A 411 -0.76 22.81 72.74
C ASP A 411 -1.74 23.85 72.15
N GLN A 412 -2.94 23.35 71.84
CA GLN A 412 -4.27 23.95 71.95
C GLN A 412 -4.71 25.30 71.33
N GLN A 413 -5.77 25.15 70.51
CA GLN A 413 -7.08 25.84 70.54
C GLN A 413 -7.18 27.36 70.29
N ARG A 414 -7.92 27.68 69.21
CA ARG A 414 -9.11 28.57 69.09
C ARG A 414 -9.28 28.86 67.58
N GLY A 415 -10.42 28.70 66.93
CA GLY A 415 -11.77 29.07 67.32
C GLY A 415 -12.15 30.39 66.61
N GLY A 416 -13.04 30.33 65.62
CA GLY A 416 -13.64 31.48 64.91
C GLY A 416 -13.53 31.31 63.39
N GLY A 417 -14.57 31.15 62.58
CA GLY A 417 -15.98 31.50 62.76
C GLY A 417 -16.32 32.78 62.01
N ARG A 418 -16.48 32.70 60.68
CA ARG A 418 -17.62 33.16 59.89
C ARG A 418 -17.36 33.00 58.40
#